data_AF-A0A1J8Q7D9-F1
#
_entry.id   AF-A0A1J8Q7D9-F1
#
_cell.length_a   1.000
_cell.length_b   1.000
_cell.length_c   1.000
_cell.angle_alpha   90.00
_cell.angle_beta   90.00
_cell.angle_gamma   90.00
#
_symmetry.space_group_name_H-M   'P 1'
#
loop_
_entity.id
_entity.type
_entity.pdbx_description
1 polymer ?
#
loop_
_entity_poly.entity_id
_entity_poly.type
_entity_poly.pdbx_seq_one_letter_code
_entity_poly.pdbx_strand_id
1 'polypeptide(L)'
;MDPELIHVDPRTSLQVEQSGQPAVVYKCKLQGVPCGLHIEGTTSAVSTHLRGHGITGPGNARTSCIWGTCSKTLRRGSMARHILTHLGVKVRCSVCGAVKPRHDIFRAHIKSSELCNLASAEMVDGPEGRVLVPRTWSATHQV
;
A
#
# COMPACT_ATOMS: atom_id res chain seq x y z
N MET A 1 -7.27 -2.77 28.55
CA MET A 1 -7.58 -2.36 27.17
C MET A 1 -6.78 -3.29 26.29
N ASP A 2 -7.43 -4.30 25.71
CA ASP A 2 -6.77 -5.25 24.81
C ASP A 2 -6.32 -4.46 23.56
N PRO A 3 -5.01 -4.32 23.28
CA PRO A 3 -4.60 -3.65 22.06
C PRO A 3 -5.15 -4.46 20.90
N GLU A 4 -6.06 -3.89 20.11
CA GLU A 4 -6.63 -4.54 18.93
C GLU A 4 -5.52 -5.28 18.17
N LEU A 5 -5.51 -6.61 18.25
CA LEU A 5 -4.53 -7.43 17.57
C LEU A 5 -4.75 -7.23 16.07
N ILE A 6 -3.93 -6.38 15.46
CA ILE A 6 -3.99 -6.14 14.02
C ILE A 6 -3.52 -7.42 13.35
N HIS A 7 -4.46 -8.15 12.74
CA HIS A 7 -4.12 -9.30 11.91
C HIS A 7 -3.57 -8.78 10.58
N VAL A 8 -2.27 -8.93 10.37
CA VAL A 8 -1.54 -8.45 9.20
C VAL A 8 -1.23 -9.64 8.29
N ASP A 9 -1.16 -9.40 6.98
CA ASP A 9 -0.64 -10.39 6.03
C ASP A 9 0.72 -10.96 6.53
N PRO A 10 0.91 -12.30 6.55
CA PRO A 10 2.11 -12.90 7.09
C PRO A 10 3.40 -12.42 6.43
N ARG A 11 3.36 -12.07 5.13
CA ARG A 11 4.56 -11.57 4.42
C ARG A 11 4.91 -10.15 4.88
N THR A 12 3.92 -9.28 5.01
CA THR A 12 4.13 -7.93 5.55
C THR A 12 4.66 -7.99 6.98
N SER A 13 4.12 -8.88 7.81
CA SER A 13 4.59 -9.08 9.19
C SER A 13 6.06 -9.50 9.22
N LEU A 14 6.42 -10.53 8.43
CA LEU A 14 7.80 -11.01 8.35
C LEU A 14 8.77 -9.92 7.86
N GLN A 15 8.36 -9.13 6.86
CA GLN A 15 9.16 -8.03 6.33
C GLN A 15 9.47 -6.97 7.38
N VAL A 16 8.48 -6.59 8.19
CA VAL A 16 8.65 -5.60 9.27
C VAL A 16 9.60 -6.12 10.35
N GLU A 17 9.45 -7.37 10.77
CA GLU A 17 10.34 -7.98 11.76
C GLU A 17 11.79 -8.09 11.24
N GLN A 18 11.97 -8.45 9.97
CA GLN A 18 13.30 -8.58 9.37
C GLN A 18 13.99 -7.25 9.10
N SER A 19 13.25 -6.22 8.67
CA SER A 19 13.83 -4.90 8.39
C SER A 19 14.07 -4.07 9.65
N GLY A 20 13.34 -4.37 10.74
CA GLY A 20 13.29 -3.52 11.93
C GLY A 20 12.62 -2.17 11.66
N GLN A 21 12.01 -1.97 10.49
CA GLN A 21 11.36 -0.72 10.11
C GLN A 21 9.84 -0.85 10.21
N PRO A 22 9.16 0.14 10.81
CA PRO A 22 7.70 0.18 10.80
C PRO A 22 7.14 0.23 9.38
N ALA A 23 5.93 -0.30 9.20
CA ALA A 23 5.18 -0.20 7.95
C ALA A 23 3.77 0.33 8.22
N VAL A 24 3.18 1.01 7.24
CA VAL A 24 1.77 1.40 7.30
C VAL A 24 0.92 0.37 6.55
N VAL A 25 -0.06 -0.18 7.28
CA VAL A 25 -0.93 -1.26 6.80
C VAL A 25 -2.40 -0.85 6.81
N TYR A 26 -3.16 -1.42 5.89
CA TYR A 26 -4.55 -1.06 5.63
C TYR A 26 -5.43 -2.30 5.65
N LYS A 27 -6.59 -2.23 6.31
CA LYS A 27 -7.55 -3.34 6.35
C LYS A 27 -8.05 -3.66 4.94
N CYS A 28 -8.01 -4.93 4.56
CA CYS A 28 -8.61 -5.38 3.32
C CYS A 28 -10.13 -5.14 3.33
N LYS A 29 -10.64 -4.45 2.30
CA LYS A 29 -12.08 -4.19 2.09
C LYS A 29 -12.62 -4.85 0.83
N LEU A 30 -11.90 -5.84 0.29
CA LEU A 30 -12.37 -6.60 -0.86
C LEU A 30 -13.67 -7.32 -0.49
N GLN A 31 -14.70 -7.18 -1.32
CA GLN A 31 -15.99 -7.84 -1.11
C GLN A 31 -15.86 -9.35 -1.36
N GLY A 32 -16.77 -10.13 -0.77
CA GLY A 32 -16.73 -11.61 -0.76
C GLY A 32 -16.51 -12.12 0.65
N VAL A 33 -15.67 -13.15 0.82
CA VAL A 33 -15.30 -13.67 2.15
C VAL A 33 -14.33 -12.67 2.82
N PRO A 34 -14.72 -12.05 3.96
CA PRO A 34 -13.83 -11.14 4.67
C PRO A 34 -12.61 -11.89 5.20
N CYS A 35 -11.40 -11.49 4.78
CA CYS A 35 -10.17 -12.11 5.29
C CYS A 35 -9.69 -11.49 6.60
N GLY A 36 -10.14 -10.28 6.94
CA GLY A 36 -9.73 -9.54 8.15
C GLY A 36 -8.28 -9.06 8.18
N LEU A 37 -7.49 -9.36 7.14
CA LEU A 37 -6.08 -9.04 7.07
C LEU A 37 -5.83 -7.57 6.75
N HIS A 38 -4.73 -7.04 7.28
CA HIS A 38 -4.15 -5.76 6.91
C HIS A 38 -2.98 -5.96 5.96
N ILE A 39 -2.88 -5.13 4.94
CA ILE A 39 -1.87 -5.21 3.89
C ILE A 39 -1.10 -3.90 3.79
N GLU A 40 0.19 -3.99 3.47
CA GLU A 40 1.01 -2.83 3.19
C GLU A 40 0.49 -2.07 1.94
N GLY A 41 0.60 -0.74 1.96
CA GLY A 41 0.20 0.16 0.88
C GLY A 41 1.08 0.11 -0.39
N THR A 42 1.70 -1.03 -0.71
CA THR A 42 2.58 -1.19 -1.88
C THR A 42 1.93 -2.01 -2.99
N THR A 43 2.34 -1.77 -4.25
CA THR A 43 1.80 -2.54 -5.39
C THR A 43 2.13 -4.03 -5.28
N SER A 44 3.30 -4.39 -4.74
CA SER A 44 3.74 -5.77 -4.55
C SER A 44 2.94 -6.51 -3.47
N ALA A 45 2.73 -5.88 -2.31
CA ALA A 45 1.93 -6.45 -1.22
C ALA A 45 0.47 -6.64 -1.66
N VAL A 46 -0.16 -5.61 -2.22
CA VAL A 46 -1.53 -5.68 -2.72
C VAL A 46 -1.65 -6.75 -3.81
N SER A 47 -0.77 -6.77 -4.80
CA SER A 47 -0.79 -7.78 -5.88
C SER A 47 -0.68 -9.20 -5.34
N THR A 48 0.14 -9.41 -4.31
CA THR A 48 0.30 -10.71 -3.66
C THR A 48 -0.94 -11.11 -2.89
N HIS A 49 -1.50 -10.20 -2.12
CA HIS A 49 -2.72 -10.43 -1.36
C HIS A 49 -3.92 -10.77 -2.26
N LEU A 50 -4.08 -10.07 -3.39
CA LEU A 50 -5.16 -10.34 -4.35
C LEU A 50 -5.13 -11.77 -4.91
N ARG A 51 -3.94 -12.38 -5.04
CA ARG A 51 -3.84 -13.79 -5.47
C ARG A 51 -4.45 -14.73 -4.43
N GLY A 52 -4.37 -14.40 -3.14
CA GLY A 52 -5.05 -15.13 -2.06
C GLY A 52 -6.57 -15.05 -2.14
N HIS A 53 -7.11 -13.99 -2.77
CA HIS A 53 -8.53 -13.85 -3.09
C HIS A 53 -8.91 -14.45 -4.46
N GLY A 54 -8.03 -15.24 -5.08
CA GLY A 54 -8.29 -15.85 -6.39
C GLY A 54 -8.24 -14.88 -7.58
N ILE A 55 -7.89 -13.61 -7.37
CA ILE A 55 -7.73 -12.62 -8.44
C ILE A 55 -6.40 -12.90 -9.14
N THR A 56 -6.45 -13.84 -10.08
CA THR A 56 -5.32 -14.38 -10.83
C THR A 56 -5.57 -14.26 -12.34
N GLY A 57 -4.74 -14.89 -13.17
CA GLY A 57 -4.91 -14.90 -14.63
C GLY A 57 -4.09 -13.84 -15.39
N PRO A 58 -4.28 -13.68 -16.72
CA PRO A 58 -3.47 -12.82 -17.58
C PRO A 58 -3.56 -11.32 -17.22
N GLY A 59 -2.50 -10.56 -17.50
CA GLY A 59 -2.41 -9.14 -17.11
C GLY A 59 -3.38 -8.23 -17.88
N ASN A 60 -3.75 -8.64 -19.09
CA ASN A 60 -4.68 -7.96 -19.99
C ASN A 60 -6.15 -8.34 -19.75
N ALA A 61 -6.43 -9.38 -18.97
CA ALA A 61 -7.80 -9.79 -18.64
C ALA A 61 -8.54 -8.64 -17.93
N ARG A 62 -9.82 -8.42 -18.31
CA ARG A 62 -10.66 -7.40 -17.69
C ARG A 62 -11.34 -7.99 -16.47
N THR A 63 -11.25 -7.28 -15.35
CA THR A 63 -11.88 -7.64 -14.08
C THR A 63 -12.40 -6.38 -13.38
N SER A 64 -13.50 -6.51 -12.66
CA SER A 64 -14.07 -5.42 -11.89
C SER A 64 -13.41 -5.36 -10.52
N CYS A 65 -13.04 -4.16 -10.10
CA CYS A 65 -12.69 -3.92 -8.71
C CYS A 65 -13.92 -4.14 -7.87
N ILE A 66 -13.74 -4.82 -6.74
CA ILE A 66 -14.76 -5.06 -5.73
C ILE A 66 -14.25 -4.59 -4.35
N TRP A 67 -13.46 -3.52 -4.33
CA TRP A 67 -12.97 -2.94 -3.08
C TRP A 67 -14.03 -1.99 -2.51
N GLY A 68 -14.55 -2.28 -1.32
CA GLY A 68 -15.70 -1.56 -0.78
C GLY A 68 -16.88 -1.58 -1.75
N THR A 69 -17.37 -0.40 -2.14
CA THR A 69 -18.45 -0.23 -3.12
C THR A 69 -17.95 0.08 -4.54
N CYS A 70 -16.65 -0.05 -4.80
CA CYS A 70 -16.11 0.18 -6.14
C CYS A 70 -16.59 -0.90 -7.12
N SER A 71 -16.82 -0.51 -8.37
CA SER A 71 -17.25 -1.39 -9.47
C SER A 71 -16.47 -1.14 -10.77
N LYS A 72 -15.35 -0.41 -10.70
CA LYS A 72 -14.58 -0.02 -11.90
C LYS A 72 -13.99 -1.26 -12.58
N THR A 73 -14.17 -1.38 -13.90
CA THR A 73 -13.52 -2.44 -14.70
C THR A 73 -12.15 -1.99 -15.19
N LEU A 74 -11.13 -2.82 -14.98
CA LEU A 74 -9.75 -2.55 -15.40
C LEU A 74 -9.04 -3.83 -15.82
N ARG A 75 -7.87 -3.67 -16.45
CA ARG A 75 -6.94 -4.77 -16.69
C ARG A 75 -6.44 -5.32 -15.36
N ARG A 76 -6.36 -6.64 -15.21
CA ARG A 76 -5.87 -7.33 -14.00
C ARG A 76 -4.50 -6.81 -13.55
N GLY A 77 -3.58 -6.57 -14.48
CA GLY A 77 -2.26 -6.00 -14.19
C GLY A 77 -2.28 -4.59 -13.57
N SER A 78 -3.40 -3.88 -13.68
CA SER A 78 -3.60 -2.55 -13.08
C SER A 78 -4.33 -2.59 -11.73
N MET A 79 -4.79 -3.77 -11.27
CA MET A 79 -5.65 -3.88 -10.08
C MET A 79 -4.96 -3.43 -8.80
N ALA A 80 -3.74 -3.89 -8.56
CA ALA A 80 -3.00 -3.48 -7.36
C ALA A 80 -2.80 -1.96 -7.30
N ARG A 81 -2.42 -1.35 -8.43
CA ARG A 81 -2.27 0.11 -8.52
C ARG A 81 -3.58 0.86 -8.36
N HIS A 82 -4.68 0.32 -8.88
CA HIS A 82 -6.00 0.89 -8.66
C HIS A 82 -6.39 0.84 -7.20
N ILE A 83 -6.13 -0.26 -6.49
CA ILE A 83 -6.45 -0.36 -5.06
C ILE A 83 -5.70 0.67 -4.23
N LEU A 84 -4.47 1.03 -4.58
CA LEU A 84 -3.75 2.13 -3.91
C LEU A 84 -4.52 3.46 -3.92
N THR A 85 -5.42 3.69 -4.89
CA THR A 85 -6.28 4.89 -4.89
C THR A 85 -7.33 4.85 -3.79
N HIS A 86 -7.83 3.66 -3.43
CA HIS A 86 -8.73 3.48 -2.30
C HIS A 86 -8.00 3.64 -0.97
N LEU A 87 -6.75 3.16 -0.90
CA LEU A 87 -5.91 3.31 0.29
C LEU A 87 -5.46 4.76 0.50
N GLY A 88 -5.56 5.63 -0.51
CA GLY A 88 -5.11 7.01 -0.44
C GLY A 88 -3.59 7.20 -0.51
N VAL A 89 -2.85 6.15 -0.87
CA VAL A 89 -1.39 6.15 -0.93
C VAL A 89 -0.89 6.98 -2.12
N LYS A 90 0.02 7.92 -1.85
CA LYS A 90 0.59 8.85 -2.82
C LYS A 90 2.11 8.95 -2.65
N VAL A 91 2.74 9.79 -3.48
CA VAL A 91 4.18 10.07 -3.42
C VAL A 91 4.39 11.58 -3.37
N ARG A 92 5.21 12.07 -2.45
CA ARG A 92 5.63 13.46 -2.33
C ARG A 92 7.04 13.63 -2.86
N CYS A 93 7.26 14.71 -3.59
CA CYS A 93 8.61 15.14 -3.98
C CYS A 93 9.33 15.73 -2.76
N SER A 94 10.50 15.20 -2.42
CA SER A 94 11.28 15.68 -1.26
C SER A 94 11.79 17.13 -1.42
N VAL A 95 11.86 17.64 -2.65
CA VAL A 95 12.36 19.00 -2.93
C VAL A 95 11.24 20.04 -2.94
N CYS A 96 10.22 19.88 -3.78
CA CYS A 96 9.15 20.89 -3.93
C CYS A 96 7.88 20.58 -3.12
N GLY A 97 7.80 19.44 -2.43
CA GLY A 97 6.63 19.02 -1.67
C GLY A 97 5.42 18.61 -2.54
N ALA A 98 5.52 18.67 -3.87
CA ALA A 98 4.42 18.31 -4.75
C ALA A 98 4.02 16.85 -4.58
N VAL A 99 2.73 16.62 -4.31
CA VAL A 99 2.17 15.27 -4.15
C VAL A 99 1.66 14.76 -5.50
N LYS A 100 2.17 13.61 -5.93
CA LYS A 100 1.75 12.88 -7.12
C LYS A 100 1.00 11.60 -6.72
N PRO A 101 0.01 11.17 -7.51
CA PRO A 101 -0.78 9.99 -7.18
C PRO A 101 -0.01 8.66 -7.29
N ARG A 102 1.20 8.67 -7.87
CA ARG A 102 1.98 7.44 -8.17
C ARG A 102 3.42 7.76 -8.59
N HIS A 103 4.28 6.75 -8.49
CA HIS A 103 5.71 6.83 -8.83
C HIS A 103 6.00 7.20 -10.29
N ASP A 104 5.27 6.69 -11.28
CA ASP A 104 5.50 7.03 -12.71
C ASP A 104 5.22 8.50 -13.00
N ILE A 105 4.21 9.09 -12.35
CA ILE A 105 3.93 10.54 -12.47
C ILE A 105 4.99 11.36 -11.72
N PHE A 106 5.49 10.86 -10.58
CA PHE A 106 6.65 11.45 -9.92
C PHE A 106 7.91 11.40 -10.81
N ARG A 107 8.19 10.28 -11.47
CA ARG A 107 9.32 10.15 -12.41
C ARG A 107 9.20 11.12 -13.57
N ALA A 108 8.00 11.30 -14.12
CA ALA A 108 7.76 12.32 -15.15
C ALA A 108 8.03 13.73 -14.61
N HIS A 109 7.61 14.02 -13.37
CA HIS A 109 7.83 15.30 -12.72
C HIS A 109 9.33 15.64 -12.53
N ILE A 110 10.14 14.72 -12.02
CA ILE A 110 11.58 14.99 -11.81
C ILE A 110 12.33 15.11 -13.13
N LYS A 111 11.89 14.41 -14.18
CA LYS A 111 12.47 14.53 -15.53
C LYS A 111 12.18 15.86 -16.20
N SER A 112 11.08 16.52 -15.83
CA SER A 112 10.66 17.79 -16.45
C SER A 112 10.96 19.01 -15.60
N SER A 113 11.71 18.87 -14.51
CA SER A 113 11.98 19.95 -13.55
C SER A 113 13.44 19.91 -13.12
N GLU A 114 14.22 20.89 -13.60
CA GLU A 114 15.63 21.03 -13.21
C GLU A 114 15.81 21.16 -11.69
N LEU A 115 14.88 21.85 -11.02
CA LEU A 115 14.90 21.99 -9.56
C LEU A 115 14.68 20.66 -8.82
N CYS A 116 13.95 19.72 -9.41
CA CYS A 116 13.54 18.47 -8.76
C CYS A 116 14.21 17.23 -9.37
N ASN A 117 15.17 17.37 -10.28
CA ASN A 117 15.75 16.27 -11.06
C ASN A 117 16.45 15.20 -10.19
N LEU A 118 16.97 15.61 -9.03
CA LEU A 118 17.57 14.74 -8.01
C LEU A 118 16.64 14.45 -6.82
N ALA A 119 15.37 14.87 -6.89
CA ALA A 119 14.44 14.63 -5.81
C ALA A 119 14.18 13.13 -5.62
N SER A 120 13.97 12.74 -4.36
CA SER A 120 13.51 11.41 -3.98
C SER A 120 11.99 11.39 -3.84
N ALA A 121 11.44 10.18 -3.94
CA ALA A 121 10.03 9.91 -3.74
C ALA A 121 9.79 9.55 -2.27
N GLU A 122 9.09 10.40 -1.53
CA GLU A 122 8.61 10.10 -0.19
C GLU A 122 7.20 9.52 -0.26
N MET A 123 6.97 8.37 0.38
CA MET A 123 5.64 7.80 0.45
C MET A 123 4.74 8.67 1.33
N VAL A 124 3.52 8.92 0.86
CA VAL A 124 2.47 9.57 1.64
C VAL A 124 1.39 8.55 1.86
N ASP A 125 1.26 8.10 3.10
CA ASP A 125 0.23 7.17 3.53
C ASP A 125 -1.15 7.81 3.51
N GLY A 126 -2.16 6.98 3.25
CA GLY A 126 -3.53 7.44 3.25
C GLY A 126 -4.17 7.39 4.64
N PRO A 127 -5.37 7.99 4.76
CA PRO A 127 -5.95 8.34 6.05
C PRO A 127 -6.37 7.14 6.90
N GLU A 128 -6.59 5.97 6.30
CA GLU A 128 -7.00 4.75 7.01
C GLU A 128 -5.82 3.85 7.40
N GLY A 129 -4.59 4.29 7.12
CA GLY A 129 -3.37 3.53 7.43
C GLY A 129 -3.13 3.42 8.93
N ARG A 130 -2.74 2.22 9.38
CA ARG A 130 -2.30 1.95 10.75
C ARG A 130 -0.82 1.62 10.75
N VAL A 131 -0.07 2.15 11.71
CA VAL A 131 1.36 1.85 11.85
C VAL A 131 1.52 0.47 12.50
N LEU A 132 2.20 -0.43 11.80
CA LEU A 132 2.71 -1.70 12.31
C LEU A 132 4.17 -1.51 12.68
N VAL A 133 4.50 -1.73 13.96
CA VAL A 133 5.88 -1.69 14.45
C VAL A 133 6.43 -3.11 14.64
N PRO A 134 7.73 -3.36 14.42
CA PRO A 134 8.36 -4.63 14.77
C PRO A 134 8.23 -4.91 16.27
N ARG A 135 8.20 -6.18 16.67
CA ARG A 135 8.16 -6.57 18.09
C ARG A 135 9.35 -6.04 18.89
N THR A 136 10.50 -5.89 18.24
CA THR A 136 11.71 -5.34 18.84
C THR A 136 11.62 -3.84 19.16
N TRP A 137 10.67 -3.10 18.56
CA TRP A 137 10.46 -1.67 18.80
C TRP A 137 9.74 -1.39 20.13
N SER A 138 8.84 -2.28 20.55
CA SER A 138 8.03 -2.10 21.76
C SER A 138 8.82 -2.20 23.06
N ALA A 139 10.07 -2.68 23.02
CA ALA A 139 10.91 -2.86 24.22
C ALA A 139 11.62 -1.57 24.68
N THR A 140 11.63 -0.50 23.89
CA THR A 140 12.47 0.69 24.17
C THR A 140 11.68 1.90 24.71
N HIS A 141 10.35 1.85 24.73
CA HIS A 141 9.48 2.95 25.22
C HIS A 141 8.45 2.47 26.26
N GLN A 142 8.87 1.59 27.18
CA GLN A 142 8.23 1.44 28.48
C GLN A 142 9.20 1.94 29.55
N VAL A 143 9.10 3.23 29.86
CA VAL A 143 9.60 3.85 31.10
C VAL A 143 8.47 4.70 31.66
#